data_AF-A0A8J2V9S6-F1
#
_entry.id   AF-A0A8J2V9S6-F1
#
_cell.length_a   1.000
_cell.length_b   1.000
_cell.length_c   1.000
_cell.angle_alpha   90.00
_cell.angle_beta   90.00
_cell.angle_gamma   90.00
#
_symmetry.space_group_name_H-M   'P 1'
#
loop_
_entity.id
_entity.type
_entity.pdbx_description
1 polymer ?
#
loop_
_entity_poly.entity_id
_entity_poly.type
_entity_poly.pdbx_seq_one_letter_code
_entity_poly.pdbx_strand_id
1 'polypeptide(L)' 'MMYGWIIGAIVLIILIIALSRGNLFQRNTPTAPGSNVTSSPLDILKNRYAKGEIDEAEFEKKKAELEKTN' A
#
# COMPACT_ATOMS: atom_id res chain seq x y z
N MET A 1 30.37 2.69 -21.33
CA MET A 1 29.39 3.73 -20.95
C MET A 1 28.00 3.10 -20.80
N MET A 2 27.73 2.34 -19.72
CA MET A 2 26.42 1.67 -19.52
C MET A 2 25.96 1.54 -18.06
N TYR A 3 26.77 2.01 -17.09
CA TYR A 3 26.47 1.85 -15.66
C TYR A 3 25.61 2.97 -15.06
N GLY A 4 25.41 4.08 -15.79
CA GLY A 4 24.61 5.21 -15.30
C GLY A 4 23.13 4.87 -15.09
N TRP A 5 22.58 3.96 -15.91
CA TRP A 5 21.18 3.55 -15.80
C TRP A 5 20.92 2.68 -14.56
N ILE A 6 21.89 1.84 -14.18
CA ILE A 6 21.83 1.03 -12.95
C ILE A 6 21.78 1.94 -11.72
N ILE A 7 22.65 2.96 -11.67
CA ILE A 7 22.69 3.91 -10.56
C ILE A 7 21.38 4.71 -10.49
N GLY A 8 20.85 5.14 -11.64
CA GLY A 8 19.55 5.82 -11.72
C GLY A 8 18.38 4.95 -11.23
N ALA A 9 18.35 3.67 -11.61
CA ALA A 9 17.31 2.73 -11.19
C ALA A 9 17.32 2.48 -9.68
N ILE A 10 18.52 2.33 -9.08
CA ILE A 10 18.67 2.14 -7.64
C ILE A 10 18.17 3.38 -6.87
N VAL A 11 18.53 4.59 -7.32
CA VAL A 11 18.07 5.84 -6.69
C VAL A 11 16.55 5.98 -6.81
N LEU A 12 15.96 5.62 -7.96
CA LEU A 12 14.52 5.64 -8.16
C LEU A 12 13.78 4.71 -7.18
N ILE A 13 14.27 3.48 -7.01
CA ILE A 13 13.69 2.49 -6.10
C ILE A 13 13.76 2.99 -4.65
N ILE A 14 14.90 3.55 -4.23
CA ILE A 14 15.06 4.11 -2.88
C ILE A 14 14.10 5.29 -2.68
N LEU A 15 13.94 6.16 -3.68
CA LEU A 15 13.01 7.29 -3.62
C LEU A 15 11.56 6.82 -3.46
N ILE A 16 11.14 5.79 -4.19
CA ILE A 16 9.80 5.19 -4.08
C ILE A 16 9.57 4.62 -2.68
N ILE A 17 10.56 3.92 -2.11
CA ILE A 17 10.47 3.36 -0.75
C ILE A 17 10.49 4.46 0.32
N ALA A 18 11.27 5.53 0.12
CA ALA A 18 11.31 6.66 1.05
C ALA A 18 9.99 7.44 1.04
N LEU A 19 9.36 7.61 -0.12
CA LEU A 19 8.03 8.20 -0.25
C LEU A 19 6.95 7.29 0.36
N SER A 20 7.01 5.97 0.13
CA SER A 20 6.04 5.04 0.71
C SER A 20 6.18 4.94 2.24
N ARG A 21 7.39 5.04 2.78
CA ARG A 21 7.62 5.18 4.23
C ARG A 21 7.29 6.57 4.77
N GLY A 22 7.44 7.62 3.96
CA GLY A 22 7.03 8.99 4.29
C GLY A 22 5.52 9.13 4.53
N ASN A 23 4.71 8.20 4.00
CA ASN A 23 3.28 8.11 4.26
C ASN A 23 2.93 7.49 5.64
N LEU A 24 3.90 7.16 6.51
CA LEU A 24 3.59 6.83 7.90
C LEU A 24 3.00 8.02 8.69
N PHE A 25 3.09 9.25 8.18
CA PHE A 25 2.67 10.46 8.89
C PHE A 25 1.66 11.37 8.16
N GLN A 26 0.91 10.87 7.19
CA GLN A 26 -0.28 11.57 6.71
C GLN A 26 -1.56 10.87 7.21
N ARG A 27 -1.76 10.91 8.54
CA ARG A 27 -3.11 11.19 9.05
C ARG A 27 -3.51 12.53 8.44
N ASN A 28 -4.76 12.64 7.97
CA ASN A 28 -5.38 13.79 7.30
C ASN A 28 -5.40 13.69 5.78
N THR A 29 -6.13 12.72 5.25
CA THR A 29 -7.02 13.02 4.13
C THR A 29 -8.13 13.94 4.66
N PRO A 30 -8.31 15.16 4.11
CA PRO A 30 -9.47 15.97 4.44
C PRO A 30 -10.72 15.22 3.97
N THR A 31 -11.67 15.13 4.88
CA THR A 31 -13.06 14.76 4.70
C THR A 31 -13.59 15.05 3.30
N ALA A 32 -13.81 14.00 2.50
CA ALA A 32 -14.89 13.98 1.52
C ALA A 32 -16.15 13.53 2.27
N PRO A 33 -17.16 14.38 2.48
CA PRO A 33 -18.39 14.00 3.16
C PRO A 33 -19.24 13.20 2.15
N GLY A 34 -19.18 11.86 2.19
CA GLY A 34 -20.10 11.06 1.39
C GLY A 34 -19.80 9.57 1.20
N SER A 35 -18.62 9.08 1.52
CA SER A 35 -18.31 7.65 1.39
C SER A 35 -18.31 7.01 2.76
N ASN A 36 -19.33 6.20 3.02
CA ASN A 36 -19.53 5.40 4.23
C ASN A 36 -18.21 5.00 4.92
N VAL A 37 -18.02 5.53 6.13
CA VAL A 37 -17.03 5.11 7.12
C VAL A 37 -17.44 3.73 7.66
N THR A 38 -17.48 2.76 6.78
CA THR A 38 -17.37 1.34 7.09
C THR A 38 -16.08 0.96 6.42
N SER A 39 -14.97 1.09 7.16
CA SER A 39 -13.65 0.66 6.73
C SER A 39 -13.81 -0.72 6.11
N SER A 40 -13.78 -0.80 4.78
CA SER A 40 -14.09 -2.05 4.09
C SER A 40 -13.09 -3.09 4.59
N PRO A 41 -13.50 -4.35 4.80
CA PRO A 41 -12.57 -5.42 5.16
C PRO A 41 -11.32 -5.44 4.25
N LEU A 42 -11.46 -5.01 2.98
CA LEU A 42 -10.37 -4.82 2.03
C LEU A 42 -9.38 -3.70 2.40
N ASP A 43 -9.84 -2.58 2.96
CA ASP A 43 -8.98 -1.47 3.37
C ASP A 43 -8.14 -1.85 4.60
N ILE A 44 -8.73 -2.57 5.54
CA ILE A 44 -8.01 -3.12 6.70
C ILE A 44 -6.94 -4.11 6.24
N LEU A 45 -7.28 -4.96 5.26
CA LEU A 45 -6.35 -5.94 4.70
C LEU A 45 -5.16 -5.27 3.99
N LYS A 46 -5.42 -4.24 3.15
CA LYS A 46 -4.38 -3.45 2.49
C LYS A 46 -3.46 -2.74 3.48
N ASN A 47 -4.02 -2.18 4.56
CA ASN A 47 -3.24 -1.51 5.59
C ASN A 47 -2.25 -2.46 6.28
N ARG A 48 -2.65 -3.70 6.58
CA ARG A 48 -1.74 -4.70 7.19
C ARG A 48 -0.65 -5.17 6.24
N TYR A 49 -0.99 -5.34 4.95
CA TYR A 49 0.00 -5.67 3.93
C TYR A 49 1.04 -4.56 3.77
N ALA A 50 0.60 -3.29 3.72
CA ALA A 50 1.49 -2.13 3.64
C ALA A 50 2.40 -2.00 4.87
N LYS A 51 1.93 -2.42 6.04
CA LYS A 51 2.74 -2.51 7.26
C LYS A 51 3.70 -3.70 7.29
N GLY A 52 3.55 -4.66 6.37
CA GLY A 52 4.30 -5.91 6.37
C GLY A 52 3.89 -6.88 7.48
N GLU A 53 2.68 -6.73 8.05
CA GLU A 53 2.14 -7.62 9.09
C GLU A 53 1.62 -8.94 8.50
N ILE A 54 1.35 -8.98 7.19
CA ILE A 54 0.89 -10.15 6.44
C ILE A 54 1.68 -10.29 5.16
N ASP A 55 1.88 -11.52 4.72
CA ASP A 55 2.58 -11.85 3.48
C ASP A 55 1.65 -11.71 2.26
N GLU A 56 2.22 -11.58 1.06
CA GLU A 56 1.47 -11.41 -0.19
C GLU A 56 0.50 -12.59 -0.43
N ALA A 57 0.93 -13.81 -0.13
CA ALA A 57 0.11 -15.01 -0.24
C ALA A 57 -1.11 -15.00 0.70
N GLU A 58 -1.01 -14.37 1.88
CA GLU A 58 -2.14 -14.22 2.81
C GLU A 58 -3.08 -13.10 2.37
N PHE A 59 -2.52 -12.02 1.82
CA PHE A 59 -3.28 -10.90 1.28
C PHE A 59 -4.19 -11.36 0.14
N GLU A 60 -3.65 -12.11 -0.83
CA GLU A 60 -4.45 -12.56 -1.98
C GLU A 60 -5.60 -13.50 -1.58
N LYS A 61 -5.34 -14.46 -0.68
CA LYS A 61 -6.37 -15.38 -0.18
C LYS A 61 -7.55 -14.63 0.45
N LYS A 62 -7.25 -13.69 1.35
CA LYS A 62 -8.28 -12.92 2.05
C LYS A 62 -8.98 -11.92 1.15
N LYS A 63 -8.27 -11.33 0.20
CA LYS A 63 -8.86 -10.43 -0.80
C LYS A 63 -9.90 -11.17 -1.64
N ALA A 64 -9.54 -12.35 -2.17
CA ALA A 64 -10.44 -13.17 -2.99
C ALA A 64 -11.67 -13.66 -2.21
N GLU A 65 -11.52 -13.97 -0.92
CA GLU A 65 -12.63 -14.36 -0.04
C GLU A 65 -13.60 -13.18 0.20
N LEU A 66 -13.05 -11.99 0.45
CA LEU A 66 -13.84 -10.78 0.66
C LEU A 66 -14.57 -10.31 -0.61
N GLU A 67 -13.96 -10.47 -1.78
CA GLU A 67 -14.59 -10.18 -3.08
C GLU A 67 -15.73 -11.16 -3.41
N LYS A 68 -15.65 -12.42 -2.98
CA LYS A 68 -16.72 -13.41 -3.18
C LYS A 68 -17.94 -13.22 -2.28
N THR A 69 -17.80 -12.46 -1.19
CA THR A 69 -18.84 -12.30 -0.17
C THR A 69 -19.71 -11.06 -0.41
N ASN A 70 -19.47 -10.31 -1.50
CA ASN A 70 -20.27 -9.16 -1.94
C ASN A 70 -21.19 -9.53 -3.10
#